data_AF-A0A2W4JFI5-F1
#
_entry.id   AF-A0A2W4JFI5-F1
#
_cell.length_a   1.000
_cell.length_b   1.000
_cell.length_c   1.000
_cell.angle_alpha   90.00
_cell.angle_beta   90.00
_cell.angle_gamma   90.00
#
_symmetry.space_group_name_H-M   'P 1'
#
loop_
_entity.id
_entity.type
_entity.pdbx_description
1 polymer ?
#
loop_
_entity_poly.entity_id
_entity_poly.type
_entity_poly.pdbx_seq_one_letter_code
_entity_poly.pdbx_strand_id
1 'polypeptide(L)'
;MPRLMTIPGSVPSPGSRPDGCRFAPRCPYAVAACTSSPVSLRTTDESGTHRVRCDRADEITLVTDDMTGRPAAGAETVQPGDLLVKMRGVRKNFQDKVAVDGVDVDVYAGESVGLVGESGSGKTTLARMMVGLTRPSAGSVRVGGVELAAKRVSRQQWAMVRGLVQMAFQDPMSTLNPTRTIGSTLREGLRLAGADDLETATSELLERVGLPAGYARRWPGQLSGGERQRVAIARALSRNPRIVVCDEVVSALDVSVQAHILNLLRELQADLGLTYVFITHDLAVVRQITDRVYVLNHGKVVESGPTPDVLDRPQHDYTKRLIASIPRVEQ
;
A
#
# COMPACT_ATOMS: atom_id res chain seq x y z
N MET A 1 5.08 13.43 8.53
CA MET A 1 4.13 13.76 7.44
C MET A 1 2.69 13.72 7.97
N PRO A 2 1.80 14.60 7.50
CA PRO A 2 0.41 14.66 7.99
C PRO A 2 -0.40 13.41 7.64
N ARG A 3 -1.32 13.01 8.53
CA ARG A 3 -2.26 11.89 8.35
C ARG A 3 -3.21 12.23 7.20
N LEU A 4 -3.48 11.26 6.30
CA LEU A 4 -4.44 11.49 5.22
C LEU A 4 -5.85 11.59 5.83
N MET A 5 -6.63 12.55 5.34
CA MET A 5 -8.03 12.67 5.75
C MET A 5 -8.80 11.43 5.29
N THR A 6 -9.53 10.84 6.22
CA THR A 6 -10.30 9.61 6.01
C THR A 6 -11.75 9.80 6.42
N ILE A 7 -12.70 9.22 5.68
CA ILE A 7 -14.10 9.18 6.11
C ILE A 7 -14.24 8.11 7.20
N PRO A 8 -14.54 8.46 8.46
CA PRO A 8 -14.57 7.48 9.54
C PRO A 8 -15.66 6.42 9.34
N GLY A 9 -15.45 5.21 9.90
CA GLY A 9 -16.42 4.11 9.88
C GLY A 9 -16.42 3.27 8.59
N SER A 10 -17.33 2.30 8.51
CA SER A 10 -17.44 1.35 7.39
C SER A 10 -18.74 1.54 6.59
N VAL A 11 -18.71 1.20 5.29
CA VAL A 11 -19.92 1.24 4.45
C VAL A 11 -20.92 0.20 4.99
N PRO A 12 -22.14 0.59 5.39
CA PRO A 12 -23.14 -0.39 5.83
C PRO A 12 -23.53 -1.33 4.68
N SER A 13 -23.74 -2.60 5.01
CA SER A 13 -24.22 -3.62 4.08
C SER A 13 -25.53 -3.19 3.42
N PRO A 14 -25.84 -3.64 2.18
CA PRO A 14 -27.05 -3.22 1.46
C PRO A 14 -28.36 -3.34 2.24
N GLY A 15 -28.50 -4.34 3.13
CA GLY A 15 -29.68 -4.55 3.98
C GLY A 15 -29.63 -3.91 5.38
N SER A 16 -28.53 -3.23 5.74
CA SER A 16 -28.36 -2.55 7.03
C SER A 16 -28.21 -1.04 6.86
N ARG A 17 -28.76 -0.49 5.78
CA ARG A 17 -28.71 0.95 5.49
C ARG A 17 -29.79 1.66 6.31
N PRO A 18 -29.51 2.84 6.88
CA PRO A 18 -30.54 3.63 7.54
C PRO A 18 -31.58 4.10 6.53
N ASP A 19 -32.81 4.33 7.00
CA ASP A 19 -33.91 4.85 6.19
C ASP A 19 -33.66 6.29 5.74
N GLY A 20 -32.85 7.04 6.50
CA GLY A 20 -32.42 8.38 6.16
C GLY A 20 -31.15 8.49 5.32
N CYS A 21 -30.23 9.34 5.75
CA CYS A 21 -28.94 9.59 5.09
C CYS A 21 -28.06 8.34 5.09
N ARG A 22 -27.73 7.84 3.90
CA ARG A 22 -26.84 6.67 3.69
C ARG A 22 -25.43 6.86 4.23
N PHE A 23 -25.01 8.11 4.48
CA PHE A 23 -23.71 8.44 5.04
C PHE A 23 -23.73 8.62 6.56
N ALA A 24 -24.90 8.66 7.21
CA ALA A 24 -25.01 8.86 8.66
C ALA A 24 -24.11 7.92 9.50
N PRO A 25 -23.97 6.61 9.18
CA PRO A 25 -23.09 5.71 9.94
C PRO A 25 -21.59 6.05 9.86
N ARG A 26 -21.20 6.98 8.97
CA ARG A 26 -19.81 7.37 8.67
C ARG A 26 -19.60 8.88 8.68
N CYS A 27 -20.63 9.65 9.01
CA CYS A 27 -20.56 11.11 9.00
C CYS A 27 -20.24 11.59 10.41
N PRO A 28 -19.11 12.30 10.63
CA PRO A 28 -18.76 12.81 11.95
C PRO A 28 -19.74 13.88 12.47
N TYR A 29 -20.57 14.43 11.57
CA TYR A 29 -21.61 15.42 11.88
C TYR A 29 -23.02 14.81 11.99
N ALA A 30 -23.14 13.47 11.97
CA ALA A 30 -24.44 12.80 12.02
C ALA A 30 -25.15 13.05 13.36
N VAL A 31 -26.45 13.33 13.28
CA VAL A 31 -27.38 13.39 14.42
C VAL A 31 -28.47 12.33 14.24
N ALA A 32 -29.25 12.04 15.29
CA ALA A 32 -30.29 11.01 15.25
C ALA A 32 -31.30 11.19 14.10
N ALA A 33 -31.65 12.44 13.77
CA ALA A 33 -32.54 12.74 12.65
C ALA A 33 -31.98 12.31 11.28
N CYS A 34 -30.64 12.22 11.14
CA CYS A 34 -30.01 11.81 9.89
C CYS A 34 -30.30 10.34 9.54
N THR A 35 -30.69 9.49 10.49
CA THR A 35 -30.96 8.07 10.23
C THR A 35 -32.43 7.73 9.99
N SER A 36 -33.35 8.63 10.37
CA SER A 36 -34.78 8.32 10.49
C SER A 36 -35.63 8.73 9.29
N SER A 37 -35.16 9.64 8.43
CA SER A 37 -35.99 10.17 7.33
C SER A 37 -35.18 10.44 6.07
N PRO A 38 -35.72 10.11 4.87
CA PRO A 38 -35.03 10.34 3.61
C PRO A 38 -34.69 11.82 3.41
N VAL A 39 -33.43 12.08 3.08
CA VAL A 39 -32.93 13.44 2.82
C VAL A 39 -33.16 13.77 1.35
N SER A 40 -33.83 14.90 1.09
CA SER A 40 -34.10 15.37 -0.27
C SER A 40 -32.86 16.02 -0.89
N LEU A 41 -32.74 15.94 -2.22
CA LEU A 41 -31.69 16.66 -2.94
C LEU A 41 -32.09 18.14 -3.05
N ARG A 42 -31.25 19.05 -2.55
CA ARG A 42 -31.47 20.51 -2.60
C ARG A 42 -30.28 21.23 -3.25
N THR A 43 -30.52 22.38 -3.85
CA THR A 43 -29.48 23.28 -4.36
C THR A 43 -28.96 24.17 -3.22
N THR A 44 -27.65 24.43 -3.18
CA THR A 44 -27.00 25.27 -2.15
C THR A 44 -26.40 26.55 -2.67
N ASP A 45 -26.21 26.68 -3.98
CA ASP A 45 -25.72 27.90 -4.63
C ASP A 45 -26.82 28.58 -5.44
N GLU A 46 -26.74 29.91 -5.56
CA GLU A 46 -27.66 30.71 -6.37
C GLU A 46 -27.55 30.39 -7.87
N SER A 47 -26.40 29.86 -8.31
CA SER A 47 -26.16 29.39 -9.68
C SER A 47 -26.86 28.06 -10.01
N GLY A 48 -27.40 27.34 -9.01
CA GLY A 48 -28.13 26.08 -9.18
C GLY A 48 -27.26 24.90 -9.63
N THR A 49 -25.94 25.08 -9.64
CA THR A 49 -24.95 24.10 -10.12
C THR A 49 -24.55 23.10 -9.04
N HIS A 50 -24.61 23.50 -7.77
CA HIS A 50 -24.23 22.66 -6.64
C HIS A 50 -25.48 22.12 -5.93
N ARG A 51 -25.62 20.79 -5.95
CA ARG A 51 -26.72 20.07 -5.30
C ARG A 51 -26.18 19.17 -4.21
N VAL A 52 -26.81 19.22 -3.05
CA VAL A 52 -26.44 18.42 -1.87
C VAL A 52 -27.63 17.61 -1.39
N ARG A 53 -27.34 16.47 -0.76
CA ARG A 53 -28.33 15.64 -0.08
C ARG A 53 -27.97 15.54 1.40
N CYS A 54 -27.96 16.69 2.06
CA CYS A 54 -27.69 16.86 3.49
C CYS A 54 -28.57 18.01 4.02
N ASP A 55 -29.41 17.73 5.01
CA ASP A 55 -30.25 18.76 5.64
C ASP A 55 -29.41 19.80 6.36
N ARG A 56 -28.26 19.39 6.89
CA ARG A 56 -27.33 20.22 7.66
C ARG A 56 -26.20 20.84 6.83
N ALA A 57 -26.30 20.85 5.49
CA ALA A 57 -25.21 21.34 4.65
C ALA A 57 -24.82 22.79 4.93
N ASP A 58 -25.79 23.64 5.33
CA ASP A 58 -25.54 25.06 5.63
C ASP A 58 -24.91 25.27 7.03
N GLU A 59 -24.99 24.25 7.90
CA GLU A 59 -24.44 24.29 9.27
C GLU A 59 -23.03 23.68 9.34
N ILE A 60 -22.67 22.84 8.38
CA ILE A 60 -21.43 22.07 8.40
C ILE A 60 -20.37 22.85 7.63
N THR A 61 -19.46 23.46 8.37
CA THR A 61 -18.18 23.89 7.79
C THR A 61 -17.26 22.68 7.70
N LEU A 62 -16.94 22.26 6.48
CA LEU A 62 -15.91 21.24 6.27
C LEU A 62 -14.57 21.85 6.66
N VAL A 63 -14.00 21.37 7.77
CA VAL A 63 -12.63 21.72 8.14
C VAL A 63 -11.72 21.05 7.13
N THR A 64 -11.28 21.82 6.14
CA THR A 64 -10.23 21.44 5.19
C THR A 64 -8.88 21.73 5.85
N ASP A 65 -8.60 21.09 6.99
CA ASP A 65 -7.23 21.15 7.53
C ASP A 65 -6.29 20.59 6.46
N ASP A 66 -5.45 21.47 5.91
CA ASP A 66 -4.42 21.24 4.90
C ASP A 66 -4.73 20.13 3.88
N MET A 67 -5.62 20.41 2.91
CA MET A 67 -5.63 19.66 1.64
C MET A 67 -4.27 19.74 0.91
N THR A 68 -3.43 20.71 1.29
CA THR A 68 -2.05 20.85 0.84
C THR A 68 -1.10 20.12 1.78
N GLY A 69 -1.27 18.81 1.95
CA GLY A 69 -0.24 17.92 2.48
C GLY A 69 1.01 17.86 1.59
N ARG A 70 1.52 19.01 1.14
CA ARG A 70 2.91 19.19 0.76
C ARG A 70 3.70 18.90 2.03
N PRO A 71 4.52 17.83 2.06
CA PRO A 71 5.55 17.77 3.09
C PRO A 71 6.32 19.09 3.04
N ALA A 72 6.57 19.67 4.22
CA ALA A 72 7.41 20.86 4.33
C ALA A 72 8.68 20.64 3.49
N ALA A 73 8.97 21.61 2.62
CA ALA A 73 10.20 21.62 1.83
C ALA A 73 11.38 21.65 2.80
N GLY A 74 11.94 20.47 3.05
CA GLY A 74 12.84 20.21 4.17
C GLY A 74 12.64 18.79 4.69
N ALA A 75 12.58 17.81 3.78
CA ALA A 75 12.85 16.44 4.18
C ALA A 75 14.33 16.43 4.60
N GLU A 76 14.58 16.48 5.91
CA GLU A 76 15.89 16.11 6.46
C GLU A 76 16.28 14.80 5.78
N THR A 77 17.46 14.77 5.17
CA THR A 77 18.04 13.56 4.60
C THR A 77 18.11 12.53 5.72
N VAL A 78 17.13 11.63 5.77
CA VAL A 78 17.14 10.48 6.67
C VAL A 78 18.45 9.77 6.39
N GLN A 79 19.33 9.70 7.41
CA GLN A 79 20.56 8.93 7.26
C GLN A 79 20.16 7.49 6.90
N PRO A 80 20.68 6.93 5.80
CA PRO A 80 20.25 5.61 5.37
C PRO A 80 20.56 4.59 6.49
N GLY A 81 19.54 3.86 6.92
CA GLY A 81 19.74 2.68 7.78
C GLY A 81 20.53 1.59 7.06
N ASP A 82 20.59 0.38 7.63
CA ASP A 82 21.30 -0.74 7.00
C ASP A 82 20.79 -1.01 5.57
N LEU A 83 21.70 -1.28 4.62
CA LEU A 83 21.30 -1.68 3.27
C LEU A 83 20.68 -3.10 3.30
N LEU A 84 19.36 -3.18 3.12
CA LEU A 84 18.60 -4.43 3.19
C LEU A 84 18.49 -5.14 1.85
N VAL A 85 18.33 -4.39 0.75
CA VAL A 85 18.31 -4.94 -0.62
C VAL A 85 19.34 -4.22 -1.47
N LYS A 86 20.16 -4.98 -2.18
CA LYS A 86 21.15 -4.47 -3.14
C LYS A 86 21.02 -5.24 -4.45
N MET A 87 20.57 -4.57 -5.50
CA MET A 87 20.46 -5.11 -6.86
C MET A 87 21.47 -4.39 -7.74
N ARG A 88 22.28 -5.14 -8.50
CA ARG A 88 23.27 -4.55 -9.42
C ARG A 88 23.25 -5.20 -10.80
N GLY A 89 23.16 -4.37 -11.84
CA GLY A 89 23.17 -4.76 -13.25
C GLY A 89 22.11 -5.80 -13.59
N VAL A 90 20.97 -5.79 -12.88
CA VAL A 90 20.01 -6.88 -12.94
C VAL A 90 19.34 -6.90 -14.30
N ARG A 91 19.35 -8.07 -14.95
CA ARG A 91 18.66 -8.32 -16.21
C ARG A 91 17.69 -9.47 -16.05
N LYS A 92 16.54 -9.40 -16.71
CA LYS A 92 15.59 -10.51 -16.80
C LYS A 92 14.99 -10.57 -18.19
N ASN A 93 15.19 -11.72 -18.83
CA ASN A 93 14.60 -12.06 -20.11
C ASN A 93 13.54 -13.15 -19.89
N PHE A 94 12.39 -13.00 -20.53
CA PHE A 94 11.37 -14.03 -20.66
C PHE A 94 11.20 -14.33 -22.15
N GLN A 95 11.69 -15.50 -22.58
CA GLN A 95 11.76 -15.85 -24.00
C GLN A 95 12.42 -14.70 -24.78
N ASP A 96 11.68 -14.06 -25.70
CA ASP A 96 12.18 -12.99 -26.57
C ASP A 96 11.99 -11.58 -26.01
N LYS A 97 11.42 -11.44 -24.80
CA LYS A 97 11.15 -10.14 -24.16
C LYS A 97 12.12 -9.85 -23.02
N VAL A 98 12.85 -8.74 -23.13
CA VAL A 98 13.61 -8.17 -22.02
C VAL A 98 12.65 -7.44 -21.09
N ALA A 99 12.44 -7.96 -19.88
CA ALA A 99 11.56 -7.37 -18.87
C ALA A 99 12.30 -6.41 -17.94
N VAL A 100 13.59 -6.67 -17.68
CA VAL A 100 14.48 -5.80 -16.89
C VAL A 100 15.85 -5.78 -17.57
N ASP A 101 16.44 -4.61 -17.73
CA ASP A 101 17.64 -4.36 -18.55
C ASP A 101 18.69 -3.53 -17.80
N GLY A 102 19.50 -4.20 -16.95
CA GLY A 102 20.65 -3.59 -16.31
C GLY A 102 20.29 -2.65 -15.16
N VAL A 103 19.31 -3.03 -14.34
CA VAL A 103 18.77 -2.18 -13.28
C VAL A 103 19.57 -2.29 -11.98
N ASP A 104 19.85 -1.13 -11.40
CA ASP A 104 20.41 -0.97 -10.06
C ASP A 104 19.34 -0.45 -9.10
N VAL A 105 19.18 -1.10 -7.94
CA VAL A 105 18.29 -0.65 -6.87
C VAL A 105 18.93 -0.93 -5.52
N ASP A 106 18.87 0.06 -4.65
CA ASP A 106 19.15 -0.07 -3.22
C ASP A 106 17.86 0.14 -2.43
N VAL A 107 17.71 -0.59 -1.33
CA VAL A 107 16.66 -0.37 -0.31
C VAL A 107 17.31 -0.45 1.06
N TYR A 108 17.22 0.64 1.81
CA TYR A 108 17.76 0.80 3.17
C TYR A 108 16.69 0.52 4.22
N ALA A 109 17.13 0.22 5.44
CA ALA A 109 16.21 -0.04 6.54
C ALA A 109 15.43 1.23 6.92
N GLY A 110 14.11 1.07 7.10
CA GLY A 110 13.22 2.11 7.57
C GLY A 110 12.70 3.08 6.50
N GLU A 111 13.26 3.07 5.29
CA GLU A 111 12.73 3.88 4.18
C GLU A 111 11.54 3.19 3.48
N SER A 112 10.71 4.02 2.84
CA SER A 112 9.70 3.60 1.89
C SER A 112 10.16 3.96 0.47
N VAL A 113 10.38 2.94 -0.35
CA VAL A 113 10.86 3.08 -1.74
C VAL A 113 9.72 2.86 -2.72
N GLY A 114 9.53 3.77 -3.66
CA GLY A 114 8.61 3.62 -4.79
C GLY A 114 9.29 3.04 -6.03
N LEU A 115 8.66 2.04 -6.66
CA LEU A 115 8.93 1.59 -8.02
C LEU A 115 7.75 2.04 -8.88
N VAL A 116 7.98 3.00 -9.78
CA VAL A 116 6.92 3.64 -10.58
C VAL A 116 7.16 3.51 -12.07
N GLY A 117 6.12 3.68 -12.87
CA GLY A 117 6.17 3.59 -14.33
C GLY A 117 4.93 2.90 -14.88
N GLU A 118 4.78 2.90 -16.20
CA GLU A 118 3.64 2.32 -16.91
C GLU A 118 3.53 0.80 -16.72
N SER A 119 2.34 0.26 -16.98
CA SER A 119 2.13 -1.19 -16.99
C SER A 119 3.14 -1.88 -17.92
N GLY A 120 3.74 -2.97 -17.46
CA GLY A 120 4.77 -3.69 -18.23
C GLY A 120 6.17 -3.08 -18.21
N SER A 121 6.45 -2.02 -17.45
CA SER A 121 7.78 -1.41 -17.35
C SER A 121 8.84 -2.23 -16.58
N GLY A 122 8.45 -3.35 -15.95
CA GLY A 122 9.36 -4.27 -15.25
C GLY A 122 9.28 -4.25 -13.71
N LYS A 123 8.44 -3.39 -13.11
CA LYS A 123 8.31 -3.21 -11.64
C LYS A 123 8.03 -4.52 -10.88
N THR A 124 6.95 -5.21 -11.24
CA THR A 124 6.56 -6.49 -10.61
C THR A 124 7.61 -7.56 -10.80
N THR A 125 8.31 -7.58 -11.94
CA THR A 125 9.43 -8.50 -12.18
C THR A 125 10.59 -8.21 -11.23
N LEU A 126 10.95 -6.94 -11.04
CA LEU A 126 12.00 -6.50 -10.13
C LEU A 126 11.67 -6.88 -8.68
N ALA A 127 10.46 -6.58 -8.23
CA ALA A 127 9.98 -6.93 -6.90
C ALA A 127 9.93 -8.45 -6.65
N ARG A 128 9.48 -9.24 -7.63
CA ARG A 128 9.53 -10.71 -7.54
C ARG A 128 10.95 -11.25 -7.41
N MET A 129 11.96 -10.56 -7.96
CA MET A 129 13.36 -10.91 -7.73
C MET A 129 13.81 -10.59 -6.30
N MET A 130 13.37 -9.46 -5.72
CA MET A 130 13.65 -9.12 -4.32
C MET A 130 13.12 -10.16 -3.33
N VAL A 131 11.96 -10.76 -3.60
CA VAL A 131 11.39 -11.82 -2.73
C VAL A 131 11.80 -13.24 -3.11
N GLY A 132 12.65 -13.39 -4.14
CA GLY A 132 13.13 -14.69 -4.61
C GLY A 132 12.12 -15.55 -5.37
N LEU A 133 10.99 -14.98 -5.81
CA LEU A 133 10.01 -15.64 -6.67
C LEU A 133 10.43 -15.70 -8.13
N THR A 134 11.38 -14.85 -8.55
CA THR A 134 11.94 -14.84 -9.91
C THR A 134 13.44 -14.76 -9.82
N ARG A 135 14.15 -15.58 -10.60
CA ARG A 135 15.61 -15.48 -10.73
C ARG A 135 15.98 -14.50 -11.85
N PRO A 136 16.99 -13.63 -11.63
CA PRO A 136 17.55 -12.81 -12.70
C PRO A 136 18.21 -13.68 -13.77
N SER A 137 18.25 -13.18 -15.00
CA SER A 137 19.04 -13.75 -16.10
C SER A 137 20.52 -13.35 -16.01
N ALA A 138 20.81 -12.16 -15.48
CA ALA A 138 22.15 -11.68 -15.16
C ALA A 138 22.11 -10.62 -14.05
N GLY A 139 23.28 -10.28 -13.49
CA GLY A 139 23.42 -9.33 -12.38
C GLY A 139 23.34 -10.02 -11.02
N SER A 140 23.29 -9.22 -9.95
CA SER A 140 23.23 -9.68 -8.55
C SER A 140 22.03 -9.13 -7.81
N VAL A 141 21.51 -9.92 -6.87
CA VAL A 141 20.37 -9.57 -6.03
C VAL A 141 20.68 -10.04 -4.62
N ARG A 142 21.06 -9.12 -3.74
CA ARG A 142 21.33 -9.40 -2.33
C ARG A 142 20.20 -8.91 -1.45
N VAL A 143 19.73 -9.76 -0.54
CA VAL A 143 18.66 -9.45 0.40
C VAL A 143 19.08 -9.93 1.78
N GLY A 144 19.22 -9.01 2.74
CA GLY A 144 19.74 -9.31 4.08
C GLY A 144 21.13 -9.96 4.05
N GLY A 145 21.99 -9.56 3.11
CA GLY A 145 23.31 -10.16 2.91
C GLY A 145 23.33 -11.48 2.13
N VAL A 146 22.18 -12.08 1.80
CA VAL A 146 22.11 -13.32 1.01
C VAL A 146 22.04 -13.01 -0.49
N GLU A 147 22.97 -13.54 -1.28
CA GLU A 147 22.97 -13.46 -2.75
C GLU A 147 21.97 -14.45 -3.37
N LEU A 148 20.84 -13.95 -3.88
CA LEU A 148 19.77 -14.75 -4.47
C LEU A 148 20.05 -15.19 -5.91
N ALA A 149 20.96 -14.50 -6.61
CA ALA A 149 21.38 -14.87 -7.97
C ALA A 149 22.44 -16.00 -7.98
N ALA A 150 22.90 -16.47 -6.82
CA ALA A 150 23.90 -17.51 -6.73
C ALA A 150 23.41 -18.85 -7.32
N LYS A 151 24.34 -19.66 -7.85
CA LYS A 151 24.05 -21.01 -8.38
C LYS A 151 23.30 -21.88 -7.36
N ARG A 152 23.65 -21.73 -6.08
CA ARG A 152 23.02 -22.44 -4.96
C ARG A 152 22.81 -21.47 -3.80
N VAL A 153 21.61 -21.49 -3.26
CA VAL A 153 21.22 -20.79 -2.03
C VAL A 153 20.73 -21.88 -1.07
N SER A 154 21.28 -21.93 0.14
CA SER A 154 20.98 -22.99 1.10
C SER A 154 19.54 -22.87 1.63
N ARG A 155 19.02 -23.96 2.20
CA ARG A 155 17.69 -23.97 2.83
C ARG A 155 17.59 -22.96 3.97
N GLN A 156 18.66 -22.81 4.76
CA GLN A 156 18.75 -21.86 5.85
C GLN A 156 18.75 -20.41 5.35
N GLN A 157 19.51 -20.12 4.29
CA GLN A 157 19.51 -18.82 3.63
C GLN A 157 18.12 -18.46 3.09
N TRP A 158 17.43 -19.41 2.45
CA TRP A 158 16.05 -19.19 2.02
C TRP A 158 15.08 -18.96 3.17
N ALA A 159 15.22 -19.69 4.28
CA ALA A 159 14.39 -19.50 5.46
C ALA A 159 14.57 -18.10 6.05
N MET A 160 15.82 -17.61 6.11
CA MET A 160 16.17 -16.25 6.53
C MET A 160 15.55 -15.21 5.59
N VAL A 161 15.76 -15.31 4.27
CA VAL A 161 15.22 -14.36 3.29
C VAL A 161 13.69 -14.31 3.36
N ARG A 162 13.03 -15.47 3.42
CA ARG A 162 11.56 -15.55 3.56
C ARG A 162 11.06 -15.08 4.92
N GLY A 163 11.92 -14.90 5.93
CA GLY A 163 11.54 -14.27 7.20
C GLY A 163 11.70 -12.76 7.10
N LEU A 164 12.77 -12.32 6.44
CA LEU A 164 13.16 -10.92 6.31
C LEU A 164 12.24 -10.12 5.38
N VAL A 165 11.89 -10.67 4.22
CA VAL A 165 11.07 -10.01 3.21
C VAL A 165 9.78 -10.78 2.95
N GLN A 166 8.66 -10.05 2.94
CA GLN A 166 7.32 -10.55 2.62
C GLN A 166 6.67 -9.69 1.53
N MET A 167 5.63 -10.21 0.90
CA MET A 167 4.94 -9.54 -0.20
C MET A 167 3.43 -9.48 0.06
N ALA A 168 2.87 -8.28 -0.01
CA ALA A 168 1.45 -8.03 -0.13
C ALA A 168 1.14 -7.87 -1.63
N PHE A 169 0.37 -8.80 -2.19
CA PHE A 169 0.07 -8.87 -3.61
C PHE A 169 -1.12 -7.99 -3.99
N GLN A 170 -1.19 -7.66 -5.29
CA GLN A 170 -2.20 -6.79 -5.92
C GLN A 170 -3.64 -7.22 -5.68
N ASP A 171 -3.92 -8.52 -5.72
CA ASP A 171 -5.26 -9.06 -5.51
C ASP A 171 -5.34 -9.90 -4.23
N PRO A 172 -5.97 -9.40 -3.16
CA PRO A 172 -6.23 -10.16 -1.95
C PRO A 172 -7.03 -11.45 -2.20
N MET A 173 -7.89 -11.48 -3.22
CA MET A 173 -8.75 -12.64 -3.51
C MET A 173 -7.97 -13.84 -3.98
N SER A 174 -7.11 -13.64 -4.97
CA SER A 174 -6.26 -14.72 -5.50
C SER A 174 -5.23 -15.22 -4.49
N THR A 175 -4.93 -14.44 -3.44
CA THR A 175 -3.91 -14.82 -2.45
C THR A 175 -4.45 -15.38 -1.14
N LEU A 176 -5.74 -15.22 -0.85
CA LEU A 176 -6.39 -15.86 0.30
C LEU A 176 -7.10 -17.14 -0.14
N ASN A 177 -6.81 -18.25 0.53
CA ASN A 177 -7.48 -19.52 0.24
C ASN A 177 -8.95 -19.45 0.70
N PRO A 178 -9.94 -19.53 -0.21
CA PRO A 178 -11.35 -19.37 0.12
C PRO A 178 -11.89 -20.47 1.06
N THR A 179 -11.22 -21.62 1.14
CA THR A 179 -11.64 -22.74 2.00
C THR A 179 -11.07 -22.68 3.41
N ARG A 180 -10.22 -21.69 3.72
CA ARG A 180 -9.62 -21.50 5.04
C ARG A 180 -10.16 -20.24 5.70
N THR A 181 -10.27 -20.27 7.02
CA THR A 181 -10.59 -19.08 7.80
C THR A 181 -9.39 -18.14 7.84
N ILE A 182 -9.65 -16.85 8.11
CA ILE A 182 -8.60 -15.84 8.24
C ILE A 182 -7.58 -16.24 9.31
N GLY A 183 -8.04 -16.68 10.48
CA GLY A 183 -7.16 -17.12 11.57
C GLY A 183 -6.29 -18.31 11.15
N SER A 184 -6.84 -19.27 10.39
CA SER A 184 -6.07 -20.40 9.87
C SER A 184 -4.93 -19.95 8.95
N THR A 185 -5.19 -18.97 8.08
CA THR A 185 -4.17 -18.40 7.18
C THR A 185 -3.09 -17.64 7.96
N LEU A 186 -3.47 -16.80 8.94
CA LEU A 186 -2.50 -16.01 9.71
C LEU A 186 -1.63 -16.88 10.62
N ARG A 187 -2.22 -17.90 11.27
CA ARG A 187 -1.50 -18.82 12.16
C ARG A 187 -0.40 -19.62 11.46
N GLU A 188 -0.49 -19.81 10.15
CA GLU A 188 0.57 -20.49 9.40
C GLU A 188 1.87 -19.66 9.39
N GLY A 189 1.78 -18.38 9.11
CA GLY A 189 2.93 -17.47 9.16
C GLY A 189 3.45 -17.27 10.57
N LEU A 190 2.54 -17.10 11.55
CA LEU A 190 2.89 -16.93 12.97
C LEU A 190 3.63 -18.15 13.54
N ARG A 191 3.20 -19.37 13.19
CA ARG A 191 3.91 -20.60 13.57
C ARG A 191 5.32 -20.63 13.00
N LEU A 192 5.49 -20.20 11.75
CA LEU A 192 6.79 -20.10 11.11
C LEU A 192 7.64 -18.93 11.64
N ALA A 193 7.04 -17.98 12.36
CA ALA A 193 7.74 -16.92 13.10
C ALA A 193 8.16 -17.36 14.51
N GLY A 194 7.71 -18.54 14.96
CA GLY A 194 8.00 -19.07 16.29
C GLY A 194 7.08 -18.53 17.39
N ALA A 195 5.85 -18.10 17.06
CA ALA A 195 4.89 -17.67 18.07
C ALA A 195 4.43 -18.84 18.97
N ASP A 196 4.53 -18.65 20.29
CA ASP A 196 4.17 -19.66 21.29
C ASP A 196 2.65 -19.82 21.44
N ASP A 197 1.94 -18.70 21.60
CA ASP A 197 0.46 -18.66 21.63
C ASP A 197 -0.07 -18.12 20.30
N LEU A 198 -0.51 -19.03 19.44
CA LEU A 198 -1.04 -18.70 18.13
C LEU A 198 -2.39 -17.97 18.17
N GLU A 199 -3.22 -18.16 19.18
CA GLU A 199 -4.53 -17.50 19.25
C GLU A 199 -4.38 -16.04 19.70
N THR A 200 -3.55 -15.80 20.72
CA THR A 200 -3.22 -14.44 21.17
C THR A 200 -2.49 -13.67 20.07
N ALA A 201 -1.45 -14.25 19.46
CA ALA A 201 -0.71 -13.61 18.38
C ALA A 201 -1.59 -13.33 17.14
N THR A 202 -2.57 -14.19 16.84
CA THR A 202 -3.53 -13.94 15.76
C THR A 202 -4.44 -12.75 16.08
N SER A 203 -4.91 -12.66 17.32
CA SER A 203 -5.79 -11.58 17.77
C SER A 203 -5.07 -10.23 17.72
N GLU A 204 -3.85 -10.16 18.27
CA GLU A 204 -3.00 -8.97 18.21
C GLU A 204 -2.69 -8.55 16.78
N LEU A 205 -2.37 -9.50 15.90
CA LEU A 205 -2.09 -9.21 14.49
C LEU A 205 -3.32 -8.64 13.75
N LEU A 206 -4.51 -9.16 14.03
CA LEU A 206 -5.76 -8.62 13.47
C LEU A 206 -6.01 -7.21 13.99
N GLU A 207 -5.85 -6.98 15.29
CA GLU A 207 -6.06 -5.67 15.90
C GLU A 207 -5.07 -4.62 15.38
N ARG A 208 -3.80 -4.99 15.17
CA ARG A 208 -2.78 -4.13 14.54
C ARG A 208 -3.18 -3.67 13.14
N VAL A 209 -3.91 -4.47 12.38
CA VAL A 209 -4.43 -4.05 11.07
C VAL A 209 -5.83 -3.42 11.15
N GLY A 210 -6.31 -3.12 12.34
CA GLY A 210 -7.61 -2.49 12.59
C GLY A 210 -8.79 -3.43 12.37
N LEU A 211 -8.61 -4.74 12.58
CA LEU A 211 -9.67 -5.74 12.50
C LEU A 211 -9.92 -6.37 13.89
N PRO A 212 -11.18 -6.51 14.33
CA PRO A 212 -11.48 -7.20 15.59
C PRO A 212 -10.99 -8.66 15.57
N ALA A 213 -10.50 -9.16 16.72
CA ALA A 213 -10.02 -10.54 16.86
C ALA A 213 -11.03 -11.60 16.37
N GLY A 214 -12.33 -11.34 16.52
CA GLY A 214 -13.40 -12.22 16.01
C GLY A 214 -13.36 -12.50 14.50
N TYR A 215 -12.64 -11.69 13.71
CA TYR A 215 -12.42 -11.91 12.28
C TYR A 215 -11.61 -13.17 12.00
N ALA A 216 -10.85 -13.70 12.97
CA ALA A 216 -10.13 -14.96 12.84
C ALA A 216 -11.04 -16.14 12.42
N ARG A 217 -12.33 -16.10 12.79
CA ARG A 217 -13.33 -17.11 12.46
C ARG A 217 -14.01 -16.92 11.10
N ARG A 218 -13.79 -15.78 10.43
CA ARG A 218 -14.41 -15.48 9.13
C ARG A 218 -13.67 -16.15 7.98
N TRP A 219 -14.37 -16.32 6.86
CA TRP A 219 -13.79 -16.73 5.58
C TRP A 219 -13.54 -15.49 4.69
N PRO A 220 -12.59 -15.55 3.75
CA PRO A 220 -12.31 -14.44 2.84
C PRO A 220 -13.57 -13.90 2.17
N GLY A 221 -14.46 -14.78 1.72
CA GLY A 221 -15.74 -14.45 1.08
C GLY A 221 -16.65 -13.51 1.89
N GLN A 222 -16.49 -13.44 3.21
CA GLN A 222 -17.33 -12.66 4.12
C GLN A 222 -16.79 -11.25 4.42
N LEU A 223 -15.67 -10.86 3.80
CA LEU A 223 -14.99 -9.60 4.06
C LEU A 223 -15.27 -8.57 2.95
N SER A 224 -15.30 -7.28 3.31
CA SER A 224 -15.27 -6.17 2.34
C SER A 224 -13.90 -6.08 1.64
N GLY A 225 -13.79 -5.33 0.54
CA GLY A 225 -12.52 -5.16 -0.18
C GLY A 225 -11.40 -4.61 0.72
N GLY A 226 -11.68 -3.57 1.50
CA GLY A 226 -10.73 -3.01 2.46
C GLY A 226 -10.36 -3.96 3.61
N GLU A 227 -11.32 -4.75 4.11
CA GLU A 227 -11.04 -5.79 5.11
C GLU A 227 -10.13 -6.89 4.56
N ARG A 228 -10.36 -7.32 3.30
CA ARG A 228 -9.48 -8.29 2.63
C ARG A 228 -8.08 -7.73 2.45
N GLN A 229 -7.95 -6.45 2.13
CA GLN A 229 -6.65 -5.80 2.03
C GLN A 229 -5.91 -5.78 3.38
N ARG A 230 -6.61 -5.42 4.47
CA ARG A 230 -6.05 -5.47 5.84
C ARG A 230 -5.60 -6.88 6.21
N VAL A 231 -6.38 -7.91 5.87
CA VAL A 231 -5.98 -9.31 6.05
C VAL A 231 -4.76 -9.68 5.21
N ALA A 232 -4.66 -9.22 3.96
CA ALA A 232 -3.48 -9.46 3.12
C ALA A 232 -2.21 -8.81 3.70
N ILE A 233 -2.34 -7.61 4.27
CA ILE A 233 -1.26 -6.93 5.02
C ILE A 233 -0.91 -7.74 6.27
N ALA A 234 -1.89 -8.13 7.09
CA ALA A 234 -1.67 -8.98 8.26
C ALA A 234 -0.93 -10.27 7.90
N ARG A 235 -1.32 -10.92 6.79
CA ARG A 235 -0.63 -12.12 6.30
C ARG A 235 0.84 -11.83 5.98
N ALA A 236 1.14 -10.73 5.31
CA ALA A 236 2.53 -10.33 5.05
C ALA A 236 3.31 -10.04 6.34
N LEU A 237 2.64 -9.52 7.38
CA LEU A 237 3.26 -9.22 8.68
C LEU A 237 3.41 -10.43 9.60
N SER A 238 2.67 -11.51 9.37
CA SER A 238 2.62 -12.70 10.25
C SER A 238 3.98 -13.38 10.50
N ARG A 239 5.00 -13.05 9.70
CA ARG A 239 6.37 -13.57 9.81
C ARG A 239 7.35 -12.60 10.51
N ASN A 240 6.85 -11.48 11.05
CA ASN A 240 7.64 -10.36 11.59
C ASN A 240 8.75 -9.90 10.62
N PRO A 241 8.39 -9.51 9.38
CA PRO A 241 9.38 -9.11 8.38
C PRO A 241 10.03 -7.77 8.74
N ARG A 242 11.21 -7.50 8.16
CA ARG A 242 11.77 -6.15 8.09
C ARG A 242 11.36 -5.41 6.83
N ILE A 243 11.04 -6.14 5.76
CA ILE A 243 10.71 -5.59 4.45
C ILE A 243 9.36 -6.12 3.99
N VAL A 244 8.47 -5.23 3.58
CA VAL A 244 7.21 -5.60 2.93
C VAL A 244 7.17 -4.97 1.54
N VAL A 245 7.08 -5.83 0.53
CA VAL A 245 6.84 -5.44 -0.85
C VAL A 245 5.34 -5.29 -1.05
N CYS A 246 4.90 -4.07 -1.34
CA CYS A 246 3.51 -3.71 -1.58
C CYS A 246 3.27 -3.60 -3.09
N ASP A 247 2.77 -4.67 -3.71
CA ASP A 247 2.48 -4.71 -5.14
C ASP A 247 1.05 -4.25 -5.40
N GLU A 248 0.87 -2.99 -5.80
CA GLU A 248 -0.44 -2.41 -6.15
C GLU A 248 -1.54 -2.59 -5.08
N VAL A 249 -1.14 -2.57 -3.81
CA VAL A 249 -2.01 -2.86 -2.65
C VAL A 249 -3.19 -1.90 -2.44
N VAL A 250 -3.26 -0.81 -3.21
CA VAL A 250 -4.35 0.19 -3.13
C VAL A 250 -5.02 0.47 -4.47
N SER A 251 -4.55 -0.10 -5.59
CA SER A 251 -4.99 0.34 -6.93
C SER A 251 -6.46 0.02 -7.26
N ALA A 252 -7.06 -0.97 -6.59
CA ALA A 252 -8.45 -1.39 -6.80
C ALA A 252 -9.43 -0.90 -5.72
N LEU A 253 -9.00 0.04 -4.88
CA LEU A 253 -9.80 0.55 -3.75
C LEU A 253 -10.34 1.94 -4.07
N ASP A 254 -11.49 2.27 -3.49
CA ASP A 254 -11.97 3.65 -3.52
C ASP A 254 -11.00 4.59 -2.77
N VAL A 255 -10.94 5.86 -3.17
CA VAL A 255 -10.00 6.86 -2.61
C VAL A 255 -10.09 6.94 -1.08
N SER A 256 -11.28 6.77 -0.51
CA SER A 256 -11.47 6.82 0.94
C SER A 256 -10.84 5.62 1.65
N VAL A 257 -11.04 4.40 1.14
CA VAL A 257 -10.41 3.18 1.69
C VAL A 257 -8.92 3.18 1.45
N GLN A 258 -8.46 3.65 0.27
CA GLN A 258 -7.04 3.83 -0.02
C GLN A 258 -6.35 4.69 1.04
N ALA A 259 -6.92 5.85 1.40
CA ALA A 259 -6.36 6.71 2.45
C ALA A 259 -6.24 5.99 3.81
N HIS A 260 -7.24 5.18 4.18
CA HIS A 260 -7.16 4.38 5.42
C HIS A 260 -6.04 3.34 5.38
N ILE A 261 -5.86 2.66 4.25
CA ILE A 261 -4.80 1.66 4.09
C ILE A 261 -3.43 2.31 4.12
N LEU A 262 -3.24 3.46 3.47
CA LEU A 262 -1.98 4.21 3.51
C LEU A 262 -1.65 4.72 4.91
N ASN A 263 -2.64 5.23 5.65
CA ASN A 263 -2.45 5.61 7.05
C ASN A 263 -2.06 4.39 7.91
N LEU A 264 -2.73 3.25 7.73
CA LEU A 264 -2.40 2.01 8.42
C LEU A 264 -0.94 1.58 8.12
N LEU A 265 -0.52 1.57 6.85
CA LEU A 265 0.85 1.19 6.49
C LEU A 265 1.87 2.13 7.14
N ARG A 266 1.58 3.43 7.23
CA ARG A 266 2.45 4.41 7.90
C ARG A 266 2.54 4.16 9.41
N GLU A 267 1.41 3.90 10.07
CA GLU A 267 1.36 3.55 11.50
C GLU A 267 2.19 2.28 11.75
N LEU A 268 2.01 1.24 10.92
CA LEU A 268 2.81 0.02 10.98
C LEU A 268 4.30 0.26 10.72
N GLN A 269 4.66 1.17 9.81
CA GLN A 269 6.05 1.55 9.57
C GLN A 269 6.70 2.09 10.83
N ALA A 270 6.03 3.04 11.48
CA ALA A 270 6.53 3.73 12.67
C ALA A 270 6.62 2.77 13.86
N ASP A 271 5.60 1.94 14.07
CA ASP A 271 5.51 1.05 15.22
C ASP A 271 6.45 -0.17 15.12
N LEU A 272 6.69 -0.67 13.91
CA LEU A 272 7.44 -1.91 13.68
C LEU A 272 8.80 -1.68 13.01
N GLY A 273 9.15 -0.44 12.66
CA GLY A 273 10.38 -0.13 11.93
C GLY A 273 10.45 -0.79 10.55
N LEU A 274 9.31 -0.93 9.87
CA LEU A 274 9.23 -1.60 8.57
C LEU A 274 9.89 -0.79 7.47
N THR A 275 10.41 -1.52 6.50
CA THR A 275 10.87 -1.00 5.21
C THR A 275 9.85 -1.38 4.16
N TYR A 276 9.41 -0.43 3.35
CA TYR A 276 8.44 -0.71 2.29
C TYR A 276 9.04 -0.57 0.90
N VAL A 277 8.64 -1.46 0.00
CA VAL A 277 8.84 -1.30 -1.44
C VAL A 277 7.47 -1.24 -2.10
N PHE A 278 7.04 -0.05 -2.48
CA PHE A 278 5.76 0.20 -3.14
C PHE A 278 5.89 0.08 -4.65
N ILE A 279 5.10 -0.82 -5.24
CA ILE A 279 4.88 -0.85 -6.68
C ILE A 279 3.51 -0.24 -6.92
N THR A 280 3.49 0.84 -7.68
CA THR A 280 2.25 1.50 -8.05
C THR A 280 2.45 2.28 -9.34
N HIS A 281 1.35 2.48 -10.05
CA HIS A 281 1.27 3.42 -11.16
C HIS A 281 0.63 4.75 -10.72
N ASP A 282 0.05 4.82 -9.52
CA ASP A 282 -0.53 6.04 -8.94
C ASP A 282 0.57 6.88 -8.25
N LEU A 283 0.94 7.98 -8.91
CA LEU A 283 1.94 8.93 -8.38
C LEU A 283 1.45 9.73 -7.17
N ALA A 284 0.13 9.85 -6.94
CA ALA A 284 -0.40 10.49 -5.73
C ALA A 284 -0.09 9.63 -4.49
N VAL A 285 -0.23 8.30 -4.61
CA VAL A 285 0.19 7.36 -3.55
C VAL A 285 1.68 7.49 -3.27
N VAL A 286 2.50 7.50 -4.33
CA VAL A 286 3.98 7.60 -4.22
C VAL A 286 4.37 8.84 -3.44
N ARG A 287 3.80 10.00 -3.79
CA ARG A 287 4.05 11.27 -3.11
C ARG A 287 3.72 11.23 -1.62
N GLN A 288 2.73 10.43 -1.20
CA GLN A 288 2.23 10.39 0.17
C GLN A 288 2.96 9.40 1.08
N ILE A 289 3.64 8.39 0.51
CA ILE A 289 4.16 7.26 1.30
C ILE A 289 5.62 6.93 1.04
N THR A 290 6.24 7.46 -0.01
CA THR A 290 7.64 7.09 -0.37
C THR A 290 8.61 8.22 -0.09
N ASP A 291 9.77 7.86 0.44
CA ASP A 291 10.91 8.75 0.67
C ASP A 291 11.76 8.90 -0.60
N ARG A 292 11.90 7.80 -1.34
CA ARG A 292 12.70 7.69 -2.56
C ARG A 292 11.94 6.94 -3.64
N VAL A 293 12.17 7.28 -4.90
CA VAL A 293 11.51 6.64 -6.04
C VAL A 293 12.51 6.21 -7.11
N TYR A 294 12.22 5.08 -7.76
CA TYR A 294 12.84 4.63 -9.00
C TYR A 294 11.78 4.61 -10.10
N VAL A 295 12.00 5.39 -11.15
CA VAL A 295 11.14 5.48 -12.32
C VAL A 295 11.61 4.46 -13.35
N LEU A 296 10.78 3.47 -13.64
CA LEU A 296 11.05 2.41 -14.60
C LEU A 296 10.35 2.68 -15.93
N ASN A 297 11.11 2.61 -17.02
CA ASN A 297 10.60 2.63 -18.38
C ASN A 297 11.26 1.53 -19.22
N HIS A 298 10.47 0.72 -19.92
CA HIS A 298 10.94 -0.38 -20.76
C HIS A 298 12.06 -1.25 -20.12
N GLY A 299 11.88 -1.61 -18.84
CA GLY A 299 12.82 -2.46 -18.11
C GLY A 299 14.06 -1.75 -17.56
N LYS A 300 14.19 -0.42 -17.73
CA LYS A 300 15.32 0.37 -17.22
C LYS A 300 14.86 1.35 -16.15
N VAL A 301 15.71 1.60 -15.15
CA VAL A 301 15.55 2.78 -14.30
C VAL A 301 16.05 3.98 -15.08
N VAL A 302 15.14 4.90 -15.40
CA VAL A 302 15.45 6.11 -16.18
C VAL A 302 15.68 7.34 -15.31
N GLU A 303 15.17 7.32 -14.08
CA GLU A 303 15.35 8.38 -13.10
C GLU A 303 15.17 7.80 -11.69
N SER A 304 15.95 8.28 -10.74
CA SER A 304 15.80 7.93 -9.33
C SER A 304 16.30 9.03 -8.42
N GLY A 305 15.76 9.11 -7.21
CA GLY A 305 16.10 10.14 -6.24
C GLY A 305 15.01 10.32 -5.19
N PRO A 306 15.20 11.27 -4.26
CA PRO A 306 14.18 11.63 -3.29
C PRO A 306 12.85 11.89 -4.00
N THR A 307 11.75 11.37 -3.44
CA THR A 307 10.43 11.46 -4.05
C THR A 307 10.01 12.90 -4.38
N PRO A 308 10.22 13.90 -3.50
CA PRO A 308 9.93 15.29 -3.84
C PRO A 308 10.73 15.78 -5.06
N ASP A 309 12.02 15.47 -5.15
CA ASP A 309 12.88 15.94 -6.25
C ASP A 309 12.43 15.35 -7.59
N VAL A 310 12.19 14.04 -7.64
CA VAL A 310 11.78 13.35 -8.87
C VAL A 310 10.37 13.77 -9.31
N LEU A 311 9.44 13.98 -8.37
CA LEU A 311 8.05 14.32 -8.71
C LEU A 311 7.80 15.81 -8.92
N ASP A 312 8.57 16.70 -8.30
CA ASP A 312 8.42 18.16 -8.44
C ASP A 312 9.40 18.76 -9.46
N ARG A 313 10.57 18.15 -9.66
CA ARG A 313 11.63 18.61 -10.57
C ARG A 313 12.17 17.47 -11.45
N PRO A 314 11.30 16.76 -12.19
CA PRO A 314 11.71 15.64 -13.04
C PRO A 314 12.72 16.06 -14.10
N GLN A 315 13.83 15.35 -14.20
CA GLN A 315 14.88 15.60 -15.18
C GLN A 315 14.61 14.83 -16.47
N HIS A 316 14.16 13.57 -16.38
CA HIS A 316 13.98 12.71 -17.53
C HIS A 316 12.65 12.95 -18.23
N ASP A 317 12.63 12.97 -19.57
CA ASP A 317 11.44 13.32 -20.34
C ASP A 317 10.28 12.34 -20.17
N TYR A 318 10.59 11.05 -19.96
CA TYR A 318 9.57 10.07 -19.58
C TYR A 318 8.89 10.43 -18.26
N THR A 319 9.66 10.80 -17.23
CA THR A 319 9.13 11.17 -15.92
C THR A 319 8.27 12.43 -16.02
N LYS A 320 8.70 13.43 -16.80
CA LYS A 320 7.89 14.63 -17.11
C LYS A 320 6.53 14.26 -17.71
N ARG A 321 6.51 13.36 -18.71
CA ARG A 321 5.27 12.88 -19.33
C ARG A 321 4.39 12.10 -18.35
N LEU A 322 4.99 11.22 -17.56
CA LEU A 322 4.28 10.43 -16.54
C LEU A 322 3.59 11.35 -15.53
N ILE A 323 4.28 12.38 -15.02
CA ILE A 323 3.69 13.37 -14.10
C ILE A 323 2.63 14.23 -14.79
N ALA A 324 2.85 14.63 -16.04
CA ALA A 324 1.87 15.43 -16.80
C ALA A 324 0.58 14.67 -17.09
N SER A 325 0.59 13.33 -17.07
CA SER A 325 -0.60 12.49 -17.24
C SER A 325 -1.49 12.41 -16.00
N ILE A 326 -1.03 12.90 -14.84
CA ILE A 326 -1.86 12.94 -13.63
C ILE A 326 -2.95 14.01 -13.80
N PRO A 327 -4.23 13.67 -13.63
CA PRO A 327 -5.32 14.64 -13.66
C PRO A 327 -5.06 15.73 -12.61
N ARG A 328 -4.92 16.97 -13.05
CA ARG A 328 -4.91 18.12 -12.15
C ARG A 328 -6.36 18.51 -11.89
N VAL A 329 -6.74 18.65 -10.64
CA VAL A 329 -7.97 19.36 -10.28
C VAL A 329 -7.69 20.81 -10.63
N GLU A 330 -8.21 21.29 -11.77
CA GLU A 330 -8.24 22.72 -12.06
C GLU A 330 -9.07 23.37 -10.94
N GLN A 331 -8.42 24.26 -10.19
CA GLN A 331 -9.04 25.05 -9.12
C GLN A 331 -10.01 26.07 -9.70
#